data_AF-D3DMH6-F1
#
_entry.id   AF-D3DMH6-F1
#
_cell.length_a   1.000
_cell.length_b   1.000
_cell.length_c   1.000
_cell.angle_alpha   90.00
_cell.angle_beta   90.00
_cell.angle_gamma   90.00
#
_symmetry.space_group_name_H-M   'P 1'
#
loop_
_entity.id
_entity.type
_entity.pdbx_description
1 polymer ?
#
loop_
_entity_poly.entity_id
_entity_poly.type
_entity_poly.pdbx_seq_one_letter_code
_entity_poly.pdbx_strand_id
1 'polypeptide(L)'
;FNARSSRQVNREALHRWKKYFGSHRSSIFDIRDQLFCFFFFIFLLVNFVLRISCIEMQLNDHWRKIVKTLIFAFLCTEMQTTYTHRDLAAKRGIGLAEMDAIAAENGKEGFQLKMVAPHQASIRLLTLERDYFGKGHICSGALVAPSVVLTVTSCIFSQVKKSYYHPSELRVVLGSPQRFAPNEQALVFGVTHIHQPPKDLALAILMLDKDVPENLPYIQAIGLPTPGATSILDSDHHNLLQINTWGYDGDIRELHDLVTLNATHTSCHQHQSKSPRICVQPKTSNYIRGRLYMDAGATLTERDRLLGLRSIDGAFEDVASHVEWILAKIGDGGNQNSSIWGILGFLVFTGYVITISRKSFST
;
A
#
# COMPACT_ATOMS: atom_id res chain seq x y z
N PHE A 1 -5.08 52.16 -26.85
CA PHE A 1 -4.94 52.57 -25.44
C PHE A 1 -6.02 51.84 -24.64
N ASN A 2 -5.78 50.98 -23.65
CA ASN A 2 -4.55 50.64 -22.95
C ASN A 2 -4.67 49.20 -22.38
N ALA A 3 -4.12 48.20 -23.07
CA ALA A 3 -4.05 46.79 -22.62
C ALA A 3 -2.87 46.53 -21.65
N ARG A 4 -2.35 47.57 -20.99
CA ARG A 4 -1.19 47.50 -20.09
C ARG A 4 -1.53 47.49 -18.59
N SER A 5 -2.77 47.71 -18.18
CA SER A 5 -3.11 47.83 -16.75
C SER A 5 -3.33 46.48 -16.03
N SER A 6 -3.85 45.43 -16.68
CA SER A 6 -4.19 44.18 -15.95
C SER A 6 -3.01 43.22 -15.71
N ARG A 7 -1.92 43.34 -16.49
CA ARG A 7 -0.71 42.52 -16.30
C ARG A 7 0.17 42.99 -15.12
N GLN A 8 0.04 44.24 -14.72
CA GLN A 8 0.88 44.83 -13.67
C GLN A 8 0.31 44.55 -12.27
N VAL A 9 -1.02 44.59 -12.12
CA VAL A 9 -1.72 44.23 -10.87
C VAL A 9 -1.53 42.74 -10.52
N ASN A 10 -1.48 41.86 -11.53
CA ASN A 10 -1.24 40.43 -11.32
C ASN A 10 0.21 40.08 -10.94
N ARG A 11 1.21 40.90 -11.31
CA ARG A 11 2.61 40.64 -10.93
C ARG A 11 2.92 41.10 -9.51
N GLU A 12 2.33 42.19 -9.04
CA GLU A 12 2.54 42.67 -7.67
C GLU A 12 1.84 41.80 -6.62
N ALA A 13 0.67 41.23 -6.94
CA ALA A 13 0.00 40.24 -6.10
C ALA A 13 0.83 38.94 -5.99
N LEU A 14 1.37 38.45 -7.11
CA LEU A 14 2.20 37.24 -7.14
C LEU A 14 3.57 37.43 -6.44
N HIS A 15 4.11 38.65 -6.45
CA HIS A 15 5.39 38.97 -5.81
C HIS A 15 5.26 39.23 -4.30
N ARG A 16 4.10 39.74 -3.82
CA ARG A 16 3.80 39.80 -2.38
C ARG A 16 3.44 38.44 -1.79
N TRP A 17 2.78 37.56 -2.56
CA TRP A 17 2.44 36.20 -2.12
C TRP A 17 3.68 35.31 -1.93
N LYS A 18 4.67 35.41 -2.83
CA LYS A 18 5.96 34.70 -2.71
C LYS A 18 6.82 35.16 -1.53
N LYS A 19 6.63 36.38 -1.02
CA LYS A 19 7.43 36.93 0.08
C LYS A 19 6.91 36.51 1.46
N TYR A 20 5.64 36.11 1.59
CA TYR A 20 5.04 35.71 2.86
C TYR A 20 5.09 34.19 3.15
N PHE A 21 5.24 33.35 2.12
CA PHE A 21 5.29 31.87 2.26
C PHE A 21 6.69 31.28 2.04
N GLY A 22 7.73 32.11 2.19
CA GLY A 22 9.10 31.65 2.22
C GLY A 22 9.41 30.99 3.57
N SER A 23 9.63 29.68 3.53
CA SER A 23 10.13 28.83 4.63
C SER A 23 9.06 28.25 5.56
N HIS A 24 8.30 27.27 5.07
CA HIS A 24 7.99 26.01 5.78
C HIS A 24 7.38 25.03 4.78
N ARG A 25 8.08 23.92 4.54
CA ARG A 25 7.78 22.95 3.49
C ARG A 25 7.25 21.68 4.15
N SER A 26 5.92 21.51 4.21
CA SER A 26 5.21 20.22 4.24
C SER A 26 3.69 20.41 4.37
N SER A 27 2.95 19.49 3.73
CA SER A 27 1.54 19.08 3.96
C SER A 27 0.31 19.88 3.46
N ILE A 28 0.42 20.96 2.68
CA ILE A 28 -0.78 21.72 2.21
C ILE A 28 -1.21 21.45 0.74
N PHE A 29 -0.55 20.52 0.03
CA PHE A 29 -0.83 20.32 -1.41
C PHE A 29 -1.89 19.25 -1.77
N ASP A 30 -2.33 18.39 -0.85
CA ASP A 30 -3.11 17.20 -1.22
C ASP A 30 -4.64 17.43 -1.35
N ILE A 31 -5.19 18.42 -0.64
CA ILE A 31 -6.64 18.73 -0.71
C ILE A 31 -6.97 19.57 -1.96
N ARG A 32 -5.99 20.31 -2.49
CA ARG A 32 -6.19 21.20 -3.64
C ARG A 32 -6.46 20.43 -4.92
N ASP A 33 -5.84 19.27 -5.11
CA ASP A 33 -5.95 18.51 -6.36
C ASP A 33 -7.21 17.63 -6.40
N GLN A 34 -7.71 17.14 -5.24
CA GLN A 34 -9.00 16.44 -5.18
C GLN A 34 -10.19 17.39 -5.34
N LEU A 35 -10.16 18.58 -4.71
CA LEU A 35 -11.21 19.59 -4.94
C LEU A 35 -11.14 20.14 -6.37
N PHE A 36 -9.95 20.35 -6.93
CA PHE A 36 -9.82 20.83 -8.31
C PHE A 36 -10.36 19.80 -9.32
N CYS A 37 -10.07 18.50 -9.13
CA CYS A 37 -10.66 17.45 -9.96
C CYS A 37 -12.19 17.37 -9.81
N PHE A 38 -12.72 17.48 -8.59
CA PHE A 38 -14.17 17.45 -8.35
C PHE A 38 -14.89 18.66 -8.95
N PHE A 39 -14.35 19.88 -8.77
CA PHE A 39 -14.89 21.10 -9.37
C PHE A 39 -14.71 21.14 -10.89
N PHE A 40 -13.61 20.61 -11.43
CA PHE A 40 -13.40 20.51 -12.88
C PHE A 40 -14.34 19.49 -13.52
N PHE A 41 -14.62 18.38 -12.84
CA PHE A 41 -15.59 17.38 -13.29
C PHE A 41 -17.02 17.93 -13.23
N ILE A 42 -17.40 18.64 -12.16
CA ILE A 42 -18.69 19.33 -12.08
C ILE A 42 -18.78 20.45 -13.13
N PHE A 43 -17.72 21.21 -13.36
CA PHE A 43 -17.70 22.27 -14.38
C PHE A 43 -17.82 21.71 -15.79
N LEU A 44 -17.18 20.57 -16.09
CA LEU A 44 -17.34 19.84 -17.35
C LEU A 44 -18.74 19.24 -17.48
N LEU A 45 -19.30 18.66 -16.42
CA LEU A 45 -20.64 18.08 -16.42
C LEU A 45 -21.71 19.17 -16.61
N VAL A 46 -21.56 20.30 -15.91
CA VAL A 46 -22.44 21.47 -16.02
C VAL A 46 -22.29 22.13 -17.39
N ASN A 47 -21.08 22.28 -17.93
CA ASN A 47 -20.88 22.79 -19.30
C ASN A 47 -21.35 21.81 -20.38
N PHE A 48 -21.28 20.50 -20.16
CA PHE A 48 -21.78 19.48 -21.07
C PHE A 48 -23.31 19.44 -21.07
N VAL A 49 -23.93 19.52 -19.90
CA VAL A 49 -25.40 19.62 -19.74
C VAL A 49 -25.92 20.97 -20.25
N LEU A 50 -25.22 22.08 -20.01
CA LEU A 50 -25.56 23.41 -20.56
C LEU A 50 -25.31 23.49 -22.07
N ARG A 51 -24.27 22.84 -22.63
CA ARG A 51 -24.08 22.75 -24.09
C ARG A 51 -25.13 21.88 -24.76
N ILE A 52 -25.60 20.82 -24.11
CA ILE A 52 -26.71 20.00 -24.61
C ILE A 52 -28.03 20.78 -24.50
N SER A 53 -28.19 21.65 -23.50
CA SER A 53 -29.39 22.48 -23.33
C SER A 53 -29.43 23.71 -24.23
N CYS A 54 -28.27 24.20 -24.71
CA CYS A 54 -28.19 25.32 -25.68
C CYS A 54 -28.19 24.88 -27.15
N ILE A 55 -28.20 23.58 -27.45
CA ILE A 55 -28.51 23.08 -28.79
C ILE A 55 -30.02 22.78 -28.79
N GLU A 56 -30.81 23.85 -28.85
CA GLU A 56 -32.20 23.79 -29.26
C GLU A 56 -32.24 23.62 -30.79
N MET A 57 -31.65 22.50 -31.25
CA MET A 57 -31.76 22.02 -32.61
C MET A 57 -32.52 20.71 -32.50
N GLN A 58 -33.71 20.66 -33.10
CA GLN A 58 -34.65 19.54 -33.12
C GLN A 58 -33.94 18.19 -33.34
N LEU A 59 -33.46 17.58 -32.25
CA LEU A 59 -32.78 16.30 -32.31
C LEU A 59 -33.87 15.23 -32.26
N ASN A 60 -34.16 14.66 -33.44
CA ASN A 60 -35.07 13.55 -33.66
C ASN A 60 -34.87 12.47 -32.57
N ASP A 61 -35.96 11.91 -32.00
CA ASP A 61 -35.93 10.96 -30.87
C ASP A 61 -35.00 9.76 -31.09
N HIS A 62 -34.73 9.42 -32.35
CA HIS A 62 -33.75 8.43 -32.74
C HIS A 62 -32.31 8.77 -32.30
N TRP A 63 -31.88 10.03 -32.40
CA TRP A 63 -30.55 10.44 -31.97
C TRP A 63 -30.36 10.35 -30.46
N ARG A 64 -31.40 10.67 -29.68
CA ARG A 64 -31.37 10.50 -28.21
C ARG A 64 -31.22 9.03 -27.81
N LYS A 65 -31.89 8.12 -28.54
CA LYS A 65 -31.75 6.67 -28.33
C LYS A 65 -30.34 6.18 -28.70
N ILE A 66 -29.80 6.61 -29.84
CA ILE A 66 -28.45 6.25 -30.29
C ILE A 66 -27.39 6.69 -29.28
N VAL A 67 -27.46 7.92 -28.78
CA VAL A 67 -26.50 8.42 -27.78
C VAL A 67 -26.58 7.62 -26.47
N LYS A 68 -27.79 7.26 -26.00
CA LYS A 68 -27.95 6.41 -24.81
C LYS A 68 -27.37 5.01 -25.02
N THR A 69 -27.60 4.40 -26.18
CA THR A 69 -27.06 3.09 -26.54
C THR A 69 -25.53 3.13 -26.64
N LEU A 70 -24.95 4.19 -27.21
CA LEU A 70 -23.51 4.36 -27.27
C LEU A 70 -22.88 4.55 -25.89
N ILE A 71 -23.48 5.35 -25.00
CA ILE A 71 -23.02 5.50 -23.61
C ILE A 71 -23.07 4.15 -22.88
N PHE A 72 -24.18 3.40 -23.02
CA PHE A 72 -24.32 2.08 -22.40
C PHE A 72 -23.29 1.08 -22.95
N ALA A 73 -23.08 1.06 -24.28
CA ALA A 73 -22.06 0.23 -24.90
C ALA A 73 -20.64 0.60 -24.43
N PHE A 74 -20.33 1.90 -24.31
CA PHE A 74 -19.02 2.36 -23.84
C PHE A 74 -18.78 1.99 -22.36
N LEU A 75 -19.80 2.13 -21.51
CA LEU A 75 -19.76 1.68 -20.11
C LEU A 75 -19.64 0.16 -20.00
N CYS A 76 -20.31 -0.61 -20.89
CA CYS A 76 -20.17 -2.06 -20.94
C CYS A 76 -18.78 -2.51 -21.45
N THR A 77 -18.15 -1.76 -22.36
CA THR A 77 -16.79 -2.09 -22.83
C THR A 77 -15.72 -1.84 -21.77
N GLU A 78 -15.91 -0.85 -20.88
CA GLU A 78 -14.99 -0.69 -19.73
C GLU A 78 -15.13 -1.83 -18.71
N MET A 79 -16.33 -2.41 -18.57
CA MET A 79 -16.54 -3.54 -17.65
C MET A 79 -15.92 -4.87 -18.17
N GLN A 80 -15.76 -5.01 -19.49
CA GLN A 80 -15.18 -6.21 -20.11
C GLN A 80 -13.65 -6.31 -19.97
N THR A 81 -12.92 -5.20 -19.83
CA THR A 81 -11.46 -5.24 -19.67
C THR A 81 -11.07 -6.01 -18.40
N THR A 82 -11.74 -5.76 -17.28
CA THR A 82 -11.48 -6.39 -15.98
C THR A 82 -11.54 -7.92 -16.01
N TYR A 83 -12.47 -8.51 -16.77
CA TYR A 83 -12.59 -9.97 -16.92
C TYR A 83 -11.47 -10.57 -17.76
N THR A 84 -11.11 -9.93 -18.89
CA THR A 84 -10.01 -10.39 -19.74
C THR A 84 -8.65 -10.33 -19.03
N HIS A 85 -8.46 -9.35 -18.12
CA HIS A 85 -7.27 -9.27 -17.27
C HIS A 85 -7.21 -10.40 -16.24
N ARG A 86 -8.34 -10.85 -15.69
CA ARG A 86 -8.40 -11.97 -14.73
C ARG A 86 -7.91 -13.29 -15.34
N ASP A 87 -8.37 -13.62 -16.55
CA ASP A 87 -7.96 -14.84 -17.25
C ASP A 87 -6.49 -14.79 -17.71
N LEU A 88 -5.99 -13.60 -18.07
CA LEU A 88 -4.58 -13.41 -18.43
C LEU A 88 -3.66 -13.47 -17.20
N ALA A 89 -4.12 -13.01 -16.04
CA ALA A 89 -3.33 -13.02 -14.81
C ALA A 89 -3.34 -14.40 -14.13
N ALA A 90 -4.43 -15.15 -14.24
CA ALA A 90 -4.49 -16.58 -13.89
C ALA A 90 -3.60 -17.46 -14.78
N LYS A 91 -3.37 -17.09 -16.05
CA LYS A 91 -2.43 -17.77 -16.96
C LYS A 91 -0.95 -17.43 -16.70
N ARG A 92 -0.63 -16.45 -15.85
CA ARG A 92 0.75 -15.94 -15.65
C ARG A 92 1.33 -16.29 -14.29
N GLY A 93 0.50 -16.39 -13.25
CA GLY A 93 0.96 -16.86 -11.95
C GLY A 93 0.87 -18.38 -11.90
N ILE A 94 1.90 -19.02 -11.35
CA ILE A 94 1.83 -20.46 -11.07
C ILE A 94 0.82 -20.63 -9.94
N GLY A 95 -0.31 -21.25 -10.26
CA GLY A 95 -1.31 -21.61 -9.26
C GLY A 95 -0.79 -22.74 -8.40
N LEU A 96 -1.27 -22.81 -7.17
CA LEU A 96 -0.92 -23.86 -6.23
C LEU A 96 -1.24 -25.25 -6.76
N ALA A 97 -2.34 -25.37 -7.51
CA ALA A 97 -2.72 -26.60 -8.19
C ALA A 97 -1.72 -27.03 -9.28
N GLU A 98 -0.99 -26.09 -9.88
CA GLU A 98 0.08 -26.39 -10.84
C GLU A 98 1.36 -26.83 -10.12
N MET A 99 1.71 -26.19 -9.00
CA MET A 99 2.79 -26.70 -8.11
C MET A 99 2.46 -28.09 -7.54
N ASP A 100 1.22 -28.31 -7.11
CA ASP A 100 0.74 -29.59 -6.60
C ASP A 100 0.64 -30.64 -7.71
N ALA A 101 0.24 -30.30 -8.94
CA ALA A 101 0.24 -31.22 -10.07
C ALA A 101 1.67 -31.64 -10.48
N ILE A 102 2.60 -30.69 -10.49
CA ILE A 102 4.04 -30.96 -10.69
C ILE A 102 4.61 -31.85 -9.57
N ALA A 103 4.07 -31.75 -8.35
CA ALA A 103 4.44 -32.61 -7.22
C ALA A 103 3.75 -33.98 -7.25
N ALA A 104 2.51 -34.05 -7.77
CA ALA A 104 1.67 -35.25 -7.79
C ALA A 104 2.11 -36.29 -8.83
N GLU A 105 2.76 -35.89 -9.92
CA GLU A 105 3.36 -36.83 -10.89
C GLU A 105 4.44 -37.75 -10.27
N ASN A 106 5.01 -37.38 -9.11
CA ASN A 106 6.00 -38.18 -8.39
C ASN A 106 5.46 -38.89 -7.13
N GLY A 107 4.13 -38.97 -6.99
CA GLY A 107 3.46 -39.88 -6.08
C GLY A 107 3.86 -39.78 -4.60
N LYS A 108 3.28 -38.84 -3.85
CA LYS A 108 2.75 -39.01 -2.47
C LYS A 108 2.31 -37.68 -1.82
N GLU A 109 1.21 -37.81 -1.07
CA GLU A 109 0.56 -36.92 -0.09
C GLU A 109 0.42 -35.42 -0.44
N GLY A 110 -0.83 -35.04 -0.73
CA GLY A 110 -1.25 -33.69 -1.08
C GLY A 110 -0.90 -32.65 -0.01
N PHE A 111 -0.37 -31.53 -0.47
CA PHE A 111 -0.01 -30.37 0.32
C PHE A 111 -1.28 -29.74 0.91
N GLN A 112 -1.54 -29.87 2.21
CA GLN A 112 -2.55 -29.04 2.90
C GLN A 112 -2.00 -27.61 3.10
N LEU A 113 -2.06 -26.80 2.05
CA LEU A 113 -1.55 -25.43 2.06
C LEU A 113 -2.65 -24.53 2.63
N LYS A 114 -2.54 -24.25 3.93
CA LYS A 114 -3.42 -23.31 4.61
C LYS A 114 -3.07 -21.90 4.13
N MET A 115 -3.86 -21.35 3.20
CA MET A 115 -3.77 -19.97 2.68
C MET A 115 -4.17 -18.91 3.72
N VAL A 116 -3.68 -19.02 4.96
CA VAL A 116 -4.13 -18.18 6.08
C VAL A 116 -2.92 -17.50 6.72
N ALA A 117 -2.65 -16.29 6.25
CA ALA A 117 -1.84 -15.31 6.95
C ALA A 117 -2.61 -13.99 6.98
N PRO A 118 -3.54 -13.80 7.93
CA PRO A 118 -4.45 -12.64 7.95
C PRO A 118 -3.72 -11.30 8.12
N HIS A 119 -2.49 -11.34 8.60
CA HIS A 119 -1.62 -10.17 8.75
C HIS A 119 -0.83 -9.84 7.48
N GLN A 120 -0.81 -10.73 6.49
CA GLN A 120 0.02 -10.57 5.31
C GLN A 120 -0.44 -9.37 4.49
N ALA A 121 0.49 -8.47 4.21
CA ALA A 121 0.28 -7.28 3.41
C ALA A 121 1.03 -7.37 2.09
N SER A 122 0.34 -7.11 0.98
CA SER A 122 0.96 -6.93 -0.33
C SER A 122 1.16 -5.44 -0.59
N ILE A 123 2.40 -4.97 -0.61
CA ILE A 123 2.75 -3.58 -0.93
C ILE A 123 2.90 -3.46 -2.45
N ARG A 124 2.12 -2.55 -3.03
CA ARG A 124 2.00 -2.40 -4.49
C ARG A 124 2.32 -0.99 -4.96
N LEU A 125 3.03 -0.88 -6.08
CA LEU A 125 3.21 0.37 -6.83
C LEU A 125 1.99 0.64 -7.70
N LEU A 126 1.36 1.81 -7.52
CA LEU A 126 0.18 2.20 -8.32
C LEU A 126 0.48 2.24 -9.82
N THR A 127 1.69 2.64 -10.20
CA THR A 127 2.08 2.80 -11.61
C THR A 127 2.06 1.47 -12.36
N LEU A 128 2.50 0.40 -11.70
CA LEU A 128 2.55 -0.96 -12.26
C LEU A 128 1.20 -1.69 -12.13
N GLU A 129 0.44 -1.42 -11.07
CA GLU A 129 -0.88 -2.02 -10.84
C GLU A 129 -1.90 -1.69 -11.94
N ARG A 130 -1.68 -0.59 -12.69
CA ARG A 130 -2.54 -0.17 -13.81
C ARG A 130 -2.55 -1.14 -14.98
N ASP A 131 -1.50 -1.94 -15.14
CA ASP A 131 -1.41 -2.85 -16.27
C ASP A 131 -2.29 -4.10 -16.07
N TYR A 132 -2.30 -4.63 -14.84
CA TYR A 132 -3.22 -5.67 -14.36
C TYR A 132 -3.10 -5.82 -12.84
N PHE A 133 -4.17 -6.32 -12.21
CA PHE A 133 -4.22 -6.55 -10.76
C PHE A 133 -3.09 -7.49 -10.31
N GLY A 134 -2.35 -7.09 -9.28
CA GLY A 134 -1.24 -7.88 -8.73
C GLY A 134 0.12 -7.65 -9.39
N LYS A 135 0.18 -7.00 -10.56
CA LYS A 135 1.45 -6.61 -11.19
C LYS A 135 2.24 -5.63 -10.31
N GLY A 136 1.53 -4.76 -9.60
CA GLY A 136 2.16 -3.73 -8.79
C GLY A 136 2.86 -4.26 -7.55
N HIS A 137 2.64 -5.51 -7.16
CA HIS A 137 3.28 -6.10 -5.98
C HIS A 137 4.81 -6.05 -6.08
N ILE A 138 5.42 -5.31 -5.16
CA ILE A 138 6.87 -5.16 -5.07
C ILE A 138 7.46 -5.85 -3.83
N CYS A 139 6.67 -5.98 -2.78
CA CYS A 139 7.11 -6.50 -1.49
C CYS A 139 5.93 -6.98 -0.65
N SER A 140 6.27 -7.79 0.36
CA SER A 140 5.40 -8.13 1.46
C SER A 140 5.59 -7.23 2.66
N GLY A 141 4.67 -7.36 3.62
CA GLY A 141 4.74 -6.77 4.94
C GLY A 141 3.75 -7.43 5.89
N ALA A 142 3.67 -6.91 7.10
CA ALA A 142 2.75 -7.38 8.13
C ALA A 142 1.91 -6.24 8.69
N LEU A 143 0.59 -6.42 8.74
CA LEU A 143 -0.33 -5.58 9.51
C LEU A 143 -0.09 -5.83 11.00
N VAL A 144 0.30 -4.80 11.75
CA VAL A 144 0.61 -4.92 13.20
C VAL A 144 -0.28 -4.08 14.10
N ALA A 145 -1.04 -3.15 13.51
CA ALA A 145 -2.07 -2.36 14.17
C ALA A 145 -3.13 -1.91 13.13
N PRO A 146 -4.27 -1.34 13.54
CA PRO A 146 -5.39 -1.03 12.64
C PRO A 146 -5.03 -0.26 11.37
N SER A 147 -4.09 0.69 11.44
CA SER A 147 -3.61 1.43 10.27
C SER A 147 -2.10 1.33 10.05
N VAL A 148 -1.47 0.24 10.51
CA VAL A 148 0.00 0.13 10.52
C VAL A 148 0.47 -1.15 9.84
N VAL A 149 1.28 -0.99 8.80
CA VAL A 149 2.00 -2.10 8.15
C VAL A 149 3.50 -1.93 8.32
N LEU A 150 4.17 -2.98 8.79
CA LEU A 150 5.63 -3.07 8.81
C LEU A 150 6.16 -3.76 7.57
N THR A 151 7.29 -3.28 7.06
CA THR A 151 8.06 -3.89 5.97
C THR A 151 9.53 -3.57 6.14
N VAL A 152 10.36 -3.84 5.14
CA VAL A 152 11.79 -3.50 5.14
C VAL A 152 12.07 -2.23 4.34
N THR A 153 13.14 -1.50 4.70
CA THR A 153 13.53 -0.23 4.06
C THR A 153 13.79 -0.38 2.56
N SER A 154 14.29 -1.53 2.12
CA SER A 154 14.51 -1.81 0.69
C SER A 154 13.22 -1.81 -0.13
N CYS A 155 12.07 -2.08 0.49
CA CYS A 155 10.76 -2.07 -0.18
C CYS A 155 10.24 -0.67 -0.48
N ILE A 156 10.61 0.31 0.33
CA ILE A 156 10.21 1.71 0.14
C ILE A 156 11.23 2.53 -0.66
N PHE A 157 12.34 1.91 -1.08
CA PHE A 157 13.41 2.56 -1.82
C PHE A 157 13.46 2.08 -3.28
N SER A 158 13.37 3.02 -4.22
CA SER A 158 13.52 2.72 -5.64
C SER A 158 14.98 2.71 -6.03
N GLN A 159 15.51 1.54 -6.39
CA GLN A 159 16.87 1.43 -6.93
C GLN A 159 17.03 2.17 -8.27
N VAL A 160 15.96 2.24 -9.07
CA VAL A 160 15.95 2.93 -10.36
C VAL A 160 16.02 4.45 -10.17
N LYS A 161 15.16 5.02 -9.32
CA LYS A 161 15.14 6.46 -9.05
C LYS A 161 16.23 6.91 -8.08
N LYS A 162 16.88 5.96 -7.39
CA LYS A 162 17.79 6.20 -6.25
C LYS A 162 17.16 7.08 -5.17
N SER A 163 15.86 6.91 -4.94
CA SER A 163 15.08 7.68 -3.98
C SER A 163 13.98 6.83 -3.36
N TYR A 164 13.50 7.25 -2.19
CA TYR A 164 12.31 6.67 -1.59
C TYR A 164 11.05 6.94 -2.43
N TYR A 165 10.13 5.99 -2.44
CA TYR A 165 8.79 6.18 -3.02
C TYR A 165 8.02 7.22 -2.20
N HIS A 166 7.26 8.07 -2.87
CA HIS A 166 6.29 8.92 -2.22
C HIS A 166 5.12 8.06 -1.70
N PRO A 167 4.50 8.36 -0.54
CA PRO A 167 3.37 7.58 0.00
C PRO A 167 2.24 7.36 -1.03
N SER A 168 1.93 8.39 -1.84
CA SER A 168 0.92 8.31 -2.90
C SER A 168 1.26 7.38 -4.08
N GLU A 169 2.51 6.91 -4.18
CA GLU A 169 2.95 5.91 -5.17
C GLU A 169 2.72 4.47 -4.69
N LEU A 170 2.39 4.29 -3.39
CA LEU A 170 2.18 3.00 -2.78
C LEU A 170 0.71 2.76 -2.42
N ARG A 171 0.29 1.51 -2.53
CA ARG A 171 -0.93 0.97 -1.94
C ARG A 171 -0.61 -0.31 -1.19
N VAL A 172 -1.46 -0.63 -0.24
CA VAL A 172 -1.40 -1.88 0.50
C VAL A 172 -2.67 -2.67 0.23
N VAL A 173 -2.51 -3.94 -0.12
CA VAL A 173 -3.63 -4.89 -0.25
C VAL A 173 -3.54 -5.90 0.89
N LEU A 174 -4.63 -6.04 1.64
CA LEU A 174 -4.79 -6.97 2.76
C LEU A 174 -5.90 -7.98 2.45
N GLY A 175 -5.80 -9.19 3.01
CA GLY A 175 -6.86 -10.21 2.93
C GLY A 175 -7.00 -10.93 1.58
N SER A 176 -6.04 -10.76 0.67
CA SER A 176 -6.02 -11.49 -0.61
C SER A 176 -4.95 -12.57 -0.57
N PRO A 177 -5.27 -13.87 -0.48
CA PRO A 177 -4.27 -14.93 -0.64
C PRO A 177 -3.73 -14.99 -2.06
N GLN A 178 -4.51 -14.56 -3.05
CA GLN A 178 -4.13 -14.55 -4.46
C GLN A 178 -3.56 -13.19 -4.85
N ARG A 179 -2.36 -13.20 -5.42
CA ARG A 179 -1.66 -12.01 -5.91
C ARG A 179 -2.39 -11.38 -7.09
N PHE A 180 -2.72 -12.21 -8.09
CA PHE A 180 -3.21 -11.77 -9.40
C PHE A 180 -4.73 -11.85 -9.59
N ALA A 181 -5.46 -12.39 -8.62
CA ALA A 181 -6.91 -12.44 -8.65
C ALA A 181 -7.49 -11.43 -7.65
N PRO A 182 -8.33 -10.48 -8.10
CA PRO A 182 -9.12 -9.66 -7.18
C PRO A 182 -10.00 -10.56 -6.31
N ASN A 183 -10.06 -10.23 -5.03
CA ASN A 183 -10.82 -10.96 -4.03
C ASN A 183 -11.80 -9.97 -3.37
N GLU A 184 -13.07 -10.34 -3.23
CA GLU A 184 -14.13 -9.45 -2.70
C GLU A 184 -13.93 -9.10 -1.22
N GLN A 185 -13.26 -9.98 -0.47
CA GLN A 185 -12.88 -9.79 0.91
C GLN A 185 -11.55 -9.03 1.08
N ALA A 186 -10.81 -8.81 -0.01
CA ALA A 186 -9.56 -8.06 0.05
C ALA A 186 -9.82 -6.55 0.15
N LEU A 187 -9.06 -5.90 1.01
CA LEU A 187 -9.15 -4.46 1.23
C LEU A 187 -7.91 -3.76 0.69
N VAL A 188 -8.13 -2.67 -0.05
CA VAL A 188 -7.07 -1.83 -0.61
C VAL A 188 -7.01 -0.51 0.14
N PHE A 189 -5.81 -0.16 0.60
CA PHE A 189 -5.52 1.04 1.39
C PHE A 189 -4.47 1.90 0.68
N GLY A 190 -4.64 3.20 0.74
CA GLY A 190 -3.59 4.17 0.44
C GLY A 190 -2.57 4.23 1.57
N VAL A 191 -1.40 4.81 1.29
CA VAL A 191 -0.39 5.10 2.30
C VAL A 191 -0.33 6.62 2.49
N THR A 192 -0.51 7.08 3.72
CA THR A 192 -0.48 8.52 4.07
C THR A 192 0.92 8.96 4.47
N HIS A 193 1.63 8.10 5.21
CA HIS A 193 2.94 8.41 5.74
C HIS A 193 3.85 7.17 5.77
N ILE A 194 5.15 7.41 5.61
CA ILE A 194 6.18 6.37 5.68
C ILE A 194 7.20 6.82 6.73
N HIS A 195 7.29 6.12 7.85
CA HIS A 195 8.39 6.33 8.77
C HIS A 195 9.58 5.50 8.33
N GLN A 196 10.56 6.19 7.78
CA GLN A 196 11.88 5.64 7.52
C GLN A 196 12.60 5.48 8.85
N PRO A 197 13.37 4.41 9.01
CA PRO A 197 14.08 4.23 10.25
C PRO A 197 15.41 5.02 10.22
N PRO A 198 16.02 5.29 11.39
CA PRO A 198 17.38 5.82 11.49
C PRO A 198 18.39 5.04 10.62
N LYS A 199 19.51 5.68 10.25
CA LYS A 199 20.47 5.25 9.18
C LYS A 199 21.05 3.82 9.28
N ASP A 200 20.82 3.07 10.34
CA ASP A 200 21.34 1.71 10.54
C ASP A 200 20.23 0.64 10.65
N LEU A 201 18.98 1.01 10.37
CA LEU A 201 17.81 0.16 10.56
C LEU A 201 17.20 -0.24 9.21
N ALA A 202 16.80 -1.51 9.13
CA ALA A 202 16.31 -2.10 7.89
C ALA A 202 14.78 -2.28 7.86
N LEU A 203 14.03 -1.75 8.84
CA LEU A 203 12.57 -1.80 8.90
C LEU A 203 11.92 -0.46 8.56
N ALA A 204 10.78 -0.48 7.87
CA ALA A 204 9.97 0.70 7.60
C ALA A 204 8.54 0.53 8.09
N ILE A 205 7.90 1.64 8.46
CA ILE A 205 6.50 1.69 8.89
C ILE A 205 5.69 2.42 7.83
N LEU A 206 4.62 1.80 7.36
CA LEU A 206 3.62 2.40 6.48
C LEU A 206 2.37 2.69 7.30
N MET A 207 1.94 3.95 7.29
CA MET A 207 0.66 4.38 7.86
C MET A 207 -0.41 4.36 6.77
N LEU A 208 -1.48 3.59 7.01
CA LEU A 208 -2.60 3.45 6.09
C LEU A 208 -3.48 4.71 6.11
N ASP A 209 -4.25 4.92 5.04
CA ASP A 209 -5.17 6.06 4.88
C ASP A 209 -6.47 5.95 5.68
N LYS A 210 -6.75 4.79 6.24
CA LYS A 210 -7.88 4.51 7.14
C LYS A 210 -7.58 3.26 7.97
N ASP A 211 -8.30 3.10 9.07
CA ASP A 211 -8.22 1.89 9.89
C ASP A 211 -8.83 0.70 9.16
N VAL A 212 -8.21 -0.46 9.35
CA VAL A 212 -8.79 -1.76 9.01
C VAL A 212 -10.00 -1.99 9.92
N PRO A 213 -11.19 -2.28 9.36
CA PRO A 213 -12.36 -2.63 10.17
C PRO A 213 -12.09 -3.83 11.06
N GLU A 214 -12.67 -3.82 12.26
CA GLU A 214 -12.56 -4.93 13.20
C GLU A 214 -13.32 -6.17 12.72
N ASN A 215 -12.98 -7.34 13.27
CA ASN A 215 -13.68 -8.62 13.08
C ASN A 215 -13.74 -9.15 11.64
N LEU A 216 -12.68 -8.91 10.86
CA LEU A 216 -12.54 -9.47 9.52
C LEU A 216 -11.88 -10.86 9.57
N PRO A 217 -12.47 -11.90 8.95
CA PRO A 217 -11.95 -13.27 9.04
C PRO A 217 -10.60 -13.47 8.32
N TYR A 218 -10.31 -12.64 7.31
CA TYR A 218 -9.11 -12.75 6.47
C TYR A 218 -8.12 -11.61 6.69
N ILE A 219 -8.40 -10.68 7.60
CA ILE A 219 -7.53 -9.55 7.90
C ILE A 219 -7.45 -9.39 9.42
N GLN A 220 -6.27 -9.63 9.97
CA GLN A 220 -6.04 -9.48 11.41
C GLN A 220 -4.61 -8.99 11.64
N ALA A 221 -4.45 -8.01 12.53
CA ALA A 221 -3.14 -7.55 12.94
C ALA A 221 -2.41 -8.65 13.73
N ILE A 222 -1.11 -8.82 13.46
CA ILE A 222 -0.24 -9.72 14.22
C ILE A 222 0.43 -8.99 15.39
N GLY A 223 0.62 -9.69 16.51
CA GLY A 223 1.26 -9.13 17.69
C GLY A 223 2.75 -8.83 17.47
N LEU A 224 3.23 -7.75 18.08
CA LEU A 224 4.66 -7.44 18.16
C LEU A 224 5.30 -8.20 19.34
N PRO A 225 6.60 -8.49 19.28
CA PRO A 225 7.35 -8.98 20.43
C PRO A 225 7.37 -7.96 21.57
N THR A 226 7.60 -8.45 22.80
CA THR A 226 7.84 -7.57 23.95
C THR A 226 9.17 -6.84 23.76
N PRO A 227 9.25 -5.52 24.07
CA PRO A 227 10.52 -4.79 24.08
C PRO A 227 11.58 -5.51 24.93
N GLY A 228 12.78 -5.69 24.37
CA GLY A 228 13.89 -6.34 25.07
C GLY A 228 13.82 -7.87 25.16
N ALA A 229 12.79 -8.52 24.59
CA ALA A 229 12.80 -9.97 24.42
C ALA A 229 13.87 -10.39 23.40
N THR A 230 14.63 -11.43 23.70
CA THR A 230 15.53 -12.02 22.72
C THR A 230 14.72 -12.79 21.68
N SER A 231 14.97 -12.51 20.40
CA SER A 231 14.42 -13.31 19.29
C SER A 231 15.04 -14.71 19.17
N ILE A 232 16.00 -15.02 20.04
CA ILE A 232 16.53 -16.36 20.26
C ILE A 232 15.48 -17.12 21.06
N LEU A 233 14.74 -17.97 20.35
CA LEU A 233 13.82 -18.93 20.94
C LEU A 233 14.66 -20.01 21.62
N ASP A 234 14.45 -20.18 22.92
CA ASP A 234 15.01 -21.31 23.68
C ASP A 234 14.78 -22.60 22.88
N SER A 235 15.88 -23.32 22.66
CA SER A 235 15.98 -24.58 21.92
C SER A 235 15.07 -25.70 22.44
N ASP A 236 14.38 -25.48 23.57
CA ASP A 236 13.53 -26.44 24.26
C ASP A 236 12.08 -26.44 23.78
N HIS A 237 11.69 -25.53 22.89
CA HIS A 237 10.37 -25.58 22.28
C HIS A 237 10.51 -25.81 20.78
N HIS A 238 10.00 -26.96 20.32
CA HIS A 238 9.81 -27.31 18.91
C HIS A 238 8.83 -26.35 18.22
N ASN A 239 9.13 -25.05 18.20
CA ASN A 239 8.26 -24.01 17.73
C ASN A 239 8.24 -24.04 16.19
N LEU A 240 7.03 -24.15 15.65
CA LEU A 240 6.78 -24.17 14.22
C LEU A 240 6.88 -22.72 13.70
N LEU A 241 8.08 -22.31 13.29
CA LEU A 241 8.26 -21.04 12.58
C LEU A 241 7.55 -21.12 11.22
N GLN A 242 6.87 -20.04 10.86
CA GLN A 242 6.15 -19.94 9.59
C GLN A 242 6.63 -18.74 8.79
N ILE A 243 6.80 -18.95 7.49
CA ILE A 243 7.16 -17.90 6.54
C ILE A 243 6.03 -17.75 5.55
N ASN A 244 5.55 -16.52 5.33
CA ASN A 244 4.52 -16.23 4.33
C ASN A 244 5.08 -15.34 3.22
N THR A 245 4.87 -15.73 1.96
CA THR A 245 5.48 -15.08 0.79
C THR A 245 4.68 -15.32 -0.49
N TRP A 246 4.63 -14.33 -1.39
CA TRP A 246 4.21 -14.55 -2.78
C TRP A 246 5.37 -14.82 -3.73
N GLY A 247 6.59 -14.40 -3.36
CA GLY A 247 7.84 -14.82 -3.98
C GLY A 247 7.87 -15.02 -5.51
N TYR A 248 8.78 -15.89 -5.92
CA TYR A 248 9.03 -16.30 -7.30
C TYR A 248 9.54 -17.73 -7.30
N ASP A 249 9.30 -18.46 -8.38
CA ASP A 249 9.91 -19.77 -8.57
C ASP A 249 11.36 -19.68 -9.11
N GLY A 250 11.97 -20.85 -9.38
CA GLY A 250 13.33 -20.97 -9.92
C GLY A 250 13.52 -20.30 -11.29
N ASP A 251 12.43 -20.15 -12.05
CA ASP A 251 12.40 -19.53 -13.37
C ASP A 251 11.98 -18.04 -13.29
N ILE A 252 11.98 -17.46 -12.09
CA ILE A 252 11.62 -16.06 -11.82
C ILE A 252 10.15 -15.76 -12.17
N ARG A 253 9.30 -16.80 -12.20
CA ARG A 253 7.86 -16.64 -12.37
C ARG A 253 7.23 -16.29 -11.05
N GLU A 254 6.41 -15.25 -11.05
CA GLU A 254 5.69 -14.76 -9.88
C GLU A 254 4.63 -15.78 -9.44
N LEU A 255 4.54 -16.08 -8.14
CA LEU A 255 3.52 -17.02 -7.67
C LEU A 255 2.16 -16.32 -7.60
N HIS A 256 1.13 -17.08 -7.97
CA HIS A 256 -0.25 -16.62 -7.85
C HIS A 256 -0.72 -16.66 -6.40
N ASP A 257 -0.49 -17.79 -5.73
CA ASP A 257 -1.01 -18.05 -4.40
C ASP A 257 0.02 -17.72 -3.32
N LEU A 258 -0.46 -17.23 -2.18
CA LEU A 258 0.36 -17.02 -0.99
C LEU A 258 0.84 -18.37 -0.48
N VAL A 259 2.15 -18.51 -0.32
CA VAL A 259 2.78 -19.72 0.19
C VAL A 259 3.17 -19.55 1.65
N THR A 260 2.77 -20.52 2.48
CA THR A 260 3.20 -20.65 3.87
C THR A 260 4.20 -21.80 3.98
N LEU A 261 5.42 -21.49 4.42
CA LEU A 261 6.50 -22.45 4.60
C LEU A 261 6.79 -22.63 6.08
N ASN A 262 6.92 -23.88 6.53
CA ASN A 262 7.48 -24.16 7.84
C ASN A 262 8.99 -23.94 7.80
N ALA A 263 9.57 -23.45 8.89
CA ALA A 263 11.00 -23.19 8.98
C ALA A 263 11.59 -23.64 10.32
N THR A 264 12.91 -23.79 10.35
CA THR A 264 13.70 -23.98 11.57
C THR A 264 14.74 -22.88 11.68
N HIS A 265 15.07 -22.49 12.89
CA HIS A 265 16.19 -21.60 13.13
C HIS A 265 17.51 -22.22 12.61
N THR A 266 18.38 -21.39 12.07
CA THR A 266 19.74 -21.77 11.66
C THR A 266 20.72 -20.67 12.04
N SER A 267 21.98 -21.02 12.27
CA SER A 267 23.04 -20.03 12.50
C SER A 267 23.35 -19.27 11.21
N CYS A 268 23.41 -17.94 11.27
CA CYS A 268 24.08 -17.13 10.25
C CYS A 268 25.42 -16.61 10.76
N HIS A 269 26.39 -16.48 9.85
CA HIS A 269 27.56 -15.67 10.11
C HIS A 269 27.15 -14.19 10.15
N GLN A 270 27.13 -13.59 11.35
CA GLN A 270 27.01 -12.14 11.56
C GLN A 270 28.29 -11.44 11.10
N HIS A 271 28.64 -11.53 9.82
CA HIS A 271 29.68 -10.68 9.27
C HIS A 271 29.08 -9.33 8.88
N GLN A 272 29.54 -8.27 9.56
CA GLN A 272 29.36 -6.84 9.23
C GLN A 272 27.96 -6.21 9.33
N SER A 273 26.89 -6.95 9.68
CA SER A 273 25.59 -6.29 9.89
C SER A 273 25.50 -5.64 11.28
N LYS A 274 25.13 -4.35 11.31
CA LYS A 274 24.92 -3.58 12.55
C LYS A 274 23.60 -3.92 13.25
N SER A 275 22.63 -4.54 12.55
CA SER A 275 21.32 -4.95 13.08
C SER A 275 21.29 -6.43 13.47
N PRO A 276 20.56 -6.81 14.54
CA PRO A 276 20.28 -8.21 14.85
C PRO A 276 19.48 -8.87 13.73
N ARG A 277 19.89 -10.07 13.35
CA ARG A 277 19.30 -10.81 12.22
C ARG A 277 18.95 -12.22 12.63
N ILE A 278 17.86 -12.72 12.07
CA ILE A 278 17.37 -14.08 12.26
C ILE A 278 17.57 -14.84 10.95
N CYS A 279 18.20 -16.00 11.02
CA CYS A 279 18.24 -16.91 9.88
C CYS A 279 17.43 -18.15 10.16
N VAL A 280 16.71 -18.53 9.13
CA VAL A 280 15.85 -19.69 9.16
C VAL A 280 16.08 -20.49 7.90
N GLN A 281 16.00 -21.81 8.05
CA GLN A 281 15.99 -22.74 6.96
C GLN A 281 14.54 -23.24 6.78
N PRO A 282 13.91 -23.00 5.62
CA PRO A 282 12.61 -23.60 5.33
C PRO A 282 12.70 -25.13 5.37
N LYS A 283 11.79 -25.78 6.11
CA LYS A 283 11.57 -27.22 6.08
C LYS A 283 10.88 -27.56 4.76
N THR A 284 11.66 -27.68 3.69
CA THR A 284 11.14 -28.12 2.39
C THR A 284 10.99 -29.65 2.36
N SER A 285 9.88 -30.16 1.81
CA SER A 285 9.90 -31.46 1.12
C SER A 285 10.87 -31.31 -0.07
N ASN A 286 11.56 -32.38 -0.48
CA ASN A 286 12.69 -32.34 -1.43
C ASN A 286 12.44 -31.62 -2.79
N TYR A 287 11.21 -31.24 -3.09
CA TYR A 287 10.77 -30.61 -4.35
C TYR A 287 11.05 -29.09 -4.49
N ILE A 288 11.10 -28.34 -3.38
CA ILE A 288 11.21 -26.86 -3.40
C ILE A 288 12.66 -26.38 -3.18
N ARG A 289 13.60 -27.31 -2.94
CA ARG A 289 15.00 -26.99 -2.63
C ARG A 289 15.65 -26.20 -3.78
N GLY A 290 15.86 -24.90 -3.57
CA GLY A 290 16.51 -24.00 -4.52
C GLY A 290 15.62 -23.42 -5.62
N ARG A 291 14.29 -23.64 -5.57
CA ARG A 291 13.35 -23.17 -6.60
C ARG A 291 12.31 -22.17 -6.11
N LEU A 292 12.42 -21.69 -4.87
CA LEU A 292 11.49 -20.70 -4.34
C LEU A 292 12.28 -19.54 -3.74
N TYR A 293 12.16 -18.39 -4.38
CA TYR A 293 12.71 -17.13 -3.93
C TYR A 293 11.61 -16.36 -3.22
N MET A 294 11.80 -16.12 -1.93
CA MET A 294 10.89 -15.29 -1.17
C MET A 294 11.02 -13.82 -1.61
N ASP A 295 9.97 -13.04 -1.45
CA ASP A 295 10.00 -11.60 -1.65
C ASP A 295 10.62 -10.87 -0.44
N ALA A 296 11.02 -9.61 -0.65
CA ALA A 296 11.45 -8.76 0.45
C ALA A 296 10.21 -8.36 1.29
N GLY A 297 10.41 -8.26 2.60
CA GLY A 297 9.34 -8.04 3.58
C GLY A 297 8.47 -9.27 3.85
N ALA A 298 8.80 -10.45 3.31
CA ALA A 298 8.14 -11.71 3.69
C ALA A 298 8.18 -11.90 5.22
N THR A 299 7.08 -12.36 5.80
CA THR A 299 6.92 -12.38 7.26
C THR A 299 7.46 -13.68 7.84
N LEU A 300 8.26 -13.59 8.90
CA LEU A 300 8.61 -14.71 9.76
C LEU A 300 7.80 -14.59 11.06
N THR A 301 6.96 -15.59 11.32
CA THR A 301 6.07 -15.59 12.47
C THR A 301 6.27 -16.83 13.33
N GLU A 302 5.87 -16.69 14.59
CA GLU A 302 5.72 -17.78 15.52
C GLU A 302 4.39 -17.59 16.25
N ARG A 303 3.48 -18.54 16.06
CA ARG A 303 2.09 -18.41 16.55
C ARG A 303 1.50 -17.08 16.03
N ASP A 304 0.99 -16.24 16.92
CA ASP A 304 0.39 -14.94 16.60
C ASP A 304 1.35 -13.75 16.80
N ARG A 305 2.66 -14.00 16.69
CA ARG A 305 3.71 -12.98 16.88
C ARG A 305 4.62 -12.85 15.66
N LEU A 306 4.89 -11.61 15.27
CA LEU A 306 5.85 -11.28 14.21
C LEU A 306 7.28 -11.26 14.75
N LEU A 307 8.14 -12.14 14.25
CA LEU A 307 9.54 -12.22 14.68
C LEU A 307 10.47 -11.44 13.74
N GLY A 308 10.23 -11.54 12.44
CA GLY A 308 11.15 -10.99 11.46
C GLY A 308 10.49 -10.63 10.15
N LEU A 309 11.15 -9.73 9.41
CA LEU A 309 10.79 -9.38 8.05
C LEU A 309 11.99 -9.62 7.13
N ARG A 310 11.75 -10.30 6.02
CA ARG A 310 12.84 -10.72 5.13
C ARG A 310 13.50 -9.53 4.45
N SER A 311 14.81 -9.42 4.59
CA SER A 311 15.64 -8.48 3.83
C SER A 311 15.97 -9.02 2.45
N ILE A 312 16.46 -8.14 1.57
CA ILE A 312 16.81 -8.48 0.19
C ILE A 312 18.00 -9.46 0.10
N ASP A 313 18.87 -9.46 1.10
CA ASP A 313 20.02 -10.37 1.21
C ASP A 313 19.62 -11.78 1.68
N GLY A 314 18.35 -12.00 2.00
CA GLY A 314 17.78 -13.29 2.38
C GLY A 314 17.71 -13.55 3.88
N ALA A 315 18.36 -12.74 4.72
CA ALA A 315 18.21 -12.82 6.17
C ALA A 315 16.89 -12.14 6.61
N PHE A 316 16.42 -12.44 7.82
CA PHE A 316 15.29 -11.73 8.41
C PHE A 316 15.80 -10.68 9.39
N GLU A 317 15.30 -9.46 9.26
CA GLU A 317 15.56 -8.39 10.20
C GLU A 317 14.73 -8.63 11.46
N ASP A 318 15.39 -8.58 12.62
CA ASP A 318 14.76 -8.89 13.90
C ASP A 318 13.82 -7.76 14.34
N VAL A 319 12.51 -8.06 14.40
CA VAL A 319 11.50 -7.09 14.83
C VAL A 319 11.64 -6.74 16.30
N ALA A 320 12.00 -7.70 17.17
CA ALA A 320 12.08 -7.47 18.62
C ALA A 320 13.08 -6.37 18.97
N SER A 321 14.19 -6.32 18.24
CA SER A 321 15.23 -5.30 18.38
C SER A 321 14.79 -3.87 18.02
N HIS A 322 13.59 -3.72 17.45
CA HIS A 322 13.07 -2.45 16.93
C HIS A 322 11.70 -2.08 17.49
N VAL A 323 11.13 -2.88 18.39
CA VAL A 323 9.77 -2.66 18.94
C VAL A 323 9.64 -1.31 19.62
N GLU A 324 10.63 -0.86 20.40
CA GLU A 324 10.56 0.44 21.07
C GLU A 324 10.41 1.59 20.07
N TRP A 325 11.17 1.55 18.98
CA TRP A 325 11.06 2.54 17.91
C TRP A 325 9.71 2.44 17.19
N ILE A 326 9.23 1.22 16.92
CA ILE A 326 7.92 1.00 16.29
C ILE A 326 6.81 1.61 17.15
N LEU A 327 6.74 1.23 18.42
CA LEU A 327 5.72 1.74 19.36
C LEU A 327 5.79 3.26 19.53
N ALA A 328 6.99 3.83 19.60
CA ALA A 328 7.18 5.28 19.69
C ALA A 328 6.71 6.03 18.43
N LYS A 329 6.70 5.38 17.26
CA LYS A 329 6.23 6.00 16.01
C LYS A 329 4.74 5.82 15.77
N ILE A 330 4.19 4.66 16.12
CA ILE A 330 2.81 4.32 15.78
C ILE A 330 1.80 4.78 16.82
N GLY A 331 2.22 5.02 18.07
CA GLY A 331 1.30 5.40 19.15
C GLY A 331 0.28 4.28 19.43
N ASP A 332 -1.00 4.59 19.32
CA ASP A 332 -2.11 3.62 19.42
C ASP A 332 -2.30 2.78 18.14
N GLY A 333 -1.57 3.10 17.07
CA GLY A 333 -1.61 2.40 15.79
C GLY A 333 -2.89 2.62 14.98
N GLY A 334 -3.72 3.57 15.40
CA GLY A 334 -4.92 3.99 14.68
C GLY A 334 -4.67 5.25 13.85
N ASN A 335 -5.52 5.45 12.85
CA ASN A 335 -5.47 6.62 12.01
C ASN A 335 -6.16 7.79 12.71
N GLN A 336 -5.36 8.63 13.35
CA GLN A 336 -5.84 9.89 13.90
C GLN A 336 -6.01 10.89 12.76
N ASN A 337 -7.22 10.95 12.20
CA ASN A 337 -7.62 11.89 11.15
C ASN A 337 -7.22 13.33 11.50
N SER A 338 -6.06 13.77 11.00
CA SER A 338 -5.51 15.10 11.24
C SER A 338 -6.38 16.21 10.62
N SER A 339 -7.36 15.83 9.78
CA SER A 339 -8.35 16.71 9.20
C SER A 339 -9.23 17.40 10.25
N ILE A 340 -9.51 16.76 11.39
CA ILE A 340 -10.32 17.36 12.46
C ILE A 340 -9.58 18.53 13.10
N TRP A 341 -8.30 18.35 13.42
CA TRP A 341 -7.45 19.41 13.94
C TRP A 341 -7.18 20.51 12.90
N GLY A 342 -7.04 20.15 11.62
CA GLY A 342 -6.93 21.10 10.52
C GLY A 342 -8.19 21.94 10.33
N ILE A 343 -9.38 21.33 10.40
CA ILE A 343 -10.68 22.02 10.33
C ILE A 343 -10.86 22.92 11.56
N LEU A 344 -10.54 22.41 12.76
CA LEU A 344 -10.62 23.20 13.99
C LEU A 344 -9.68 24.42 13.92
N GLY A 345 -8.45 24.23 13.46
CA GLY A 345 -7.49 25.30 13.23
C GLY A 345 -7.96 26.31 12.19
N PHE A 346 -8.55 25.84 11.08
CA PHE A 346 -9.13 26.70 10.04
C PHE A 346 -10.32 27.51 10.57
N LEU A 347 -11.21 26.91 11.37
CA LEU A 347 -12.34 27.60 11.98
C LEU A 347 -11.89 28.65 12.99
N VAL A 348 -10.91 28.33 13.85
CA VAL A 348 -10.32 29.28 14.80
C VAL A 348 -9.63 30.44 14.08
N PHE A 349 -8.85 30.15 13.05
CA PHE A 349 -8.20 31.17 12.22
C PHE A 349 -9.23 32.08 11.54
N THR A 350 -10.29 31.50 10.97
CA THR A 350 -11.37 32.25 10.32
C THR A 350 -12.10 33.15 11.33
N GLY A 351 -12.41 32.65 12.53
CA GLY A 351 -13.00 33.44 13.60
C GLY A 351 -12.10 34.59 14.06
N TYR A 352 -10.80 34.36 14.17
CA TYR A 352 -9.82 35.39 14.51
C TYR A 352 -9.76 36.51 13.45
N VAL A 353 -9.70 36.16 12.16
CA VAL A 353 -9.68 37.13 11.04
C VAL A 353 -10.96 37.98 11.01
N ILE A 354 -12.13 37.37 11.23
CA ILE A 354 -13.41 38.09 11.31
C ILE A 354 -13.42 39.09 12.48
N THR A 355 -12.89 38.68 13.64
CA THR A 355 -12.86 39.50 14.86
C THR A 355 -11.94 40.72 14.69
N ILE A 356 -10.77 40.55 14.07
CA ILE A 356 -9.86 41.66 13.75
C ILE A 356 -10.47 42.59 12.70
N SER A 357 -11.08 42.03 11.65
CA SER A 357 -11.71 42.84 10.61
C SER A 357 -12.83 43.71 11.18
N ARG A 358 -13.64 43.20 12.11
CA ARG A 358 -14.68 43.98 12.80
C ARG A 358 -14.12 45.13 13.65
N LYS A 359 -12.98 44.94 14.33
CA LYS A 359 -12.31 46.01 15.09
C LYS A 359 -11.79 47.14 14.19
N SER A 360 -11.39 46.83 12.96
CA SER A 360 -10.88 47.81 11.99
C SER A 360 -11.97 48.68 11.34
N PHE A 361 -13.25 48.31 11.45
CA PHE A 361 -14.39 49.06 10.90
C PHE A 361 -15.12 49.93 11.94
N SER A 362 -14.72 49.85 13.22
CA SER A 362 -15.34 50.61 14.32
C SER A 362 -14.54 51.84 14.77
N THR A 363 -13.49 52.19 14.02
CA THR A 363 -12.72 53.44 14.09
C THR A 363 -12.87 54.15 12.76
#